data_AF-A0A4Q3XIX4-F1
#
_entry.id   AF-A0A4Q3XIX4-F1
#
_cell.length_a   1.000
_cell.length_b   1.000
_cell.length_c   1.000
_cell.angle_alpha   90.00
_cell.angle_beta   90.00
_cell.angle_gamma   90.00
#
_symmetry.space_group_name_H-M   'P 1'
#
loop_
_entity.id
_entity.type
_entity.pdbx_description
1 polymer ?
#
loop_
_entity_poly.entity_id
_entity_poly.type
_entity_poly.pdbx_seq_one_letter_code
_entity_poly.pdbx_strand_id
1 'polypeptide(L)'
;MGSWVAGGNFVGTASSCSVTSSPVKGKICTPPTIPINAISAILKFNVPNGVTLTANGTSVQSSNGQAIVNVGKADLVDWTLKSGAYSFSDKVLISRRDVAGLGAFTIAALPISIIYEPPQNAGRTNSANIQLTSESAVIDTISNGNSTTSTPTWAGGEAALMVGKKMASITPQTSAAWPLINGAISALSGRPEVTDVVEVNADHTLTVKISDSQMVMTRPHSGPGHGDLIAFYKDARVIWGMDAGKVTLTLLDHHGLSVLSVDQLRTDIAALSNGGLAQSRLDVDTLKSLIALDPMASNSPLKADTILSVPTLSPSRFEKDKDSPL
;
A
#
# COMPACT_ATOMS: atom_id res chain seq x y z
N MET A 1 12.93 -10.03 3.46
CA MET A 1 11.96 -9.27 4.27
C MET A 1 12.23 -9.58 5.73
N GLY A 2 12.61 -8.57 6.53
CA GLY A 2 12.80 -8.76 7.97
C GLY A 2 11.45 -8.94 8.66
N SER A 3 11.28 -10.03 9.41
CA SER A 3 10.17 -10.19 10.33
C SER A 3 10.42 -9.29 11.52
N TRP A 4 9.68 -8.18 11.60
CA TRP A 4 9.68 -7.33 12.79
C TRP A 4 8.77 -7.97 13.83
N VAL A 5 9.35 -8.73 14.75
CA VAL A 5 8.65 -9.19 15.94
C VAL A 5 8.71 -8.06 16.97
N ALA A 6 7.75 -7.15 16.91
CA ALA A 6 7.55 -6.17 17.98
C ALA A 6 6.91 -6.89 19.18
N GLY A 7 7.74 -7.32 20.14
CA GLY A 7 7.30 -7.90 21.39
C GLY A 7 7.15 -6.82 22.47
N GLY A 8 5.92 -6.62 22.96
CA GLY A 8 5.69 -5.93 24.24
C GLY A 8 5.62 -6.96 25.36
N ASN A 9 6.41 -6.79 26.42
CA ASN A 9 6.24 -7.57 27.64
C ASN A 9 5.22 -6.86 28.54
N PHE A 10 4.12 -7.53 28.87
CA PHE A 10 3.18 -7.05 29.88
C PHE A 10 3.31 -7.90 31.14
N VAL A 11 3.43 -7.23 32.29
CA VAL A 11 3.39 -7.84 33.62
C VAL A 11 2.15 -7.30 34.32
N GLY A 12 1.01 -7.92 34.05
CA GLY A 12 -0.26 -7.62 34.70
C GLY A 12 -1.22 -8.76 34.42
N THR A 13 -1.71 -9.41 35.47
CA THR A 13 -2.28 -10.76 35.37
C THR A 13 -3.79 -10.83 35.55
N ALA A 14 -4.49 -9.70 35.72
CA ALA A 14 -5.93 -9.75 35.93
C ALA A 14 -6.65 -8.48 35.42
N SER A 15 -7.83 -8.68 34.81
CA SER A 15 -8.86 -7.63 34.71
C SER A 15 -9.07 -6.97 36.08
N SER A 16 -9.00 -5.64 36.13
CA SER A 16 -9.30 -4.91 37.37
C SER A 16 -10.81 -4.85 37.53
N CYS A 17 -11.31 -5.35 38.66
CA CYS A 17 -12.74 -5.38 38.91
C CYS A 17 -13.09 -4.37 39.99
N SER A 18 -14.01 -3.46 39.66
CA SER A 18 -14.58 -2.50 40.61
C SER A 18 -16.03 -2.84 40.89
N VAL A 19 -16.46 -2.61 42.13
CA VAL A 19 -17.87 -2.68 42.52
C VAL A 19 -18.42 -1.28 42.30
N THR A 20 -19.36 -1.12 41.38
CA THR A 20 -20.00 0.18 41.18
C THR A 20 -21.06 0.42 42.25
N SER A 21 -21.14 1.65 42.76
CA SER A 21 -22.17 2.11 43.70
C SER A 21 -23.50 2.48 43.02
N SER A 22 -23.62 2.20 41.72
CA SER A 22 -24.82 2.39 40.90
C SER A 22 -25.97 1.49 41.38
N PRO A 23 -27.26 1.83 41.17
CA PRO A 23 -28.39 1.03 41.68
C PRO A 23 -28.41 -0.43 41.18
N VAL A 24 -27.66 -0.74 40.13
CA VAL A 24 -27.36 -2.12 39.72
C VAL A 24 -26.05 -2.55 40.40
N LYS A 25 -26.15 -3.30 41.50
CA LYS A 25 -24.98 -3.93 42.15
C LYS A 25 -24.36 -4.95 41.20
N GLY A 26 -23.39 -4.52 40.40
CA GLY A 26 -22.63 -5.35 39.48
C GLY A 26 -21.13 -5.17 39.66
N LYS A 27 -20.37 -6.28 39.60
CA LYS A 27 -18.92 -6.26 39.50
C LYS A 27 -18.56 -5.99 38.04
N ILE A 28 -18.00 -4.82 37.75
CA ILE A 28 -17.51 -4.47 36.41
C ILE A 28 -16.03 -4.79 36.37
N CYS A 29 -15.64 -5.73 35.52
CA CYS A 29 -14.25 -6.07 35.27
C CYS A 29 -13.79 -5.45 33.96
N THR A 30 -12.78 -4.60 34.02
CA THR A 30 -12.19 -3.95 32.85
C THR A 30 -10.92 -4.71 32.45
N PRO A 31 -10.85 -5.27 31.24
CA PRO A 31 -9.66 -5.97 30.78
C PRO A 31 -8.47 -5.00 30.62
N PRO A 32 -7.24 -5.46 30.87
CA PRO A 32 -6.05 -4.68 30.57
C PRO A 32 -6.00 -4.36 29.07
N THR A 33 -5.62 -3.13 28.74
CA THR A 33 -5.39 -2.68 27.36
C THR A 33 -3.90 -2.61 27.09
N ILE A 34 -3.44 -3.36 26.10
CA ILE A 34 -2.03 -3.43 25.70
C ILE A 34 -1.88 -2.74 24.34
N PRO A 35 -1.18 -1.59 24.28
CA PRO A 35 -0.86 -0.98 23.01
C PRO A 35 0.20 -1.81 22.27
N ILE A 36 -0.06 -2.19 21.02
CA ILE A 36 0.93 -2.85 20.16
C ILE A 36 1.09 -2.09 18.84
N ASN A 37 2.30 -2.13 18.28
CA ASN A 37 2.59 -1.64 16.94
C ASN A 37 2.90 -2.83 16.02
N ALA A 38 1.92 -3.73 15.87
CA ALA A 38 2.06 -4.93 15.05
C ALA A 38 0.71 -5.33 14.43
N ILE A 39 0.77 -5.86 13.20
CA ILE A 39 -0.40 -6.38 12.49
C ILE A 39 -0.92 -7.66 13.17
N SER A 40 -0.01 -8.53 13.63
CA SER A 40 -0.34 -9.79 14.28
C SER A 40 0.18 -9.79 15.71
N ALA A 41 -0.63 -10.30 16.64
CA ALA A 41 -0.26 -10.47 18.03
C ALA A 41 -0.13 -11.95 18.40
N ILE A 42 0.75 -12.25 19.35
CA ILE A 42 0.95 -13.58 19.91
C ILE A 42 0.81 -13.45 21.43
N LEU A 43 0.00 -14.32 22.03
CA LEU A 43 -0.02 -14.48 23.47
C LEU A 43 0.96 -15.57 23.90
N LYS A 44 1.82 -15.22 24.84
CA LYS A 44 2.82 -16.12 25.42
C LYS A 44 2.63 -16.19 26.93
N PHE A 45 2.46 -17.40 27.44
CA PHE A 45 2.39 -17.70 28.87
C PHE A 45 3.56 -18.58 29.27
N ASN A 46 4.24 -18.24 30.37
CA ASN A 46 5.24 -19.10 30.99
C ASN A 46 4.52 -19.99 32.02
N VAL A 47 4.30 -21.25 31.68
CA VAL A 47 3.49 -22.21 32.46
C VAL A 47 4.14 -23.60 32.43
N PRO A 48 3.97 -24.44 33.47
CA PRO A 48 4.47 -25.82 33.45
C PRO A 48 3.98 -26.62 32.23
N ASN A 49 4.68 -27.68 31.87
CA ASN A 49 4.26 -28.58 30.79
C ASN A 49 2.92 -29.24 31.10
N GLY A 50 2.11 -29.50 30.08
CA GLY A 50 0.79 -30.13 30.21
C GLY A 50 -0.37 -29.15 30.53
N VAL A 51 -0.11 -27.84 30.49
CA VAL A 51 -1.14 -26.80 30.58
C VAL A 51 -1.66 -26.49 29.19
N THR A 52 -2.97 -26.50 29.01
CA THR A 52 -3.63 -26.11 27.75
C THR A 52 -3.99 -24.64 27.79
N LEU A 53 -3.46 -23.85 26.85
CA LEU A 53 -3.89 -22.48 26.61
C LEU A 53 -4.88 -22.48 25.45
N THR A 54 -6.06 -21.89 25.64
CA THR A 54 -7.02 -21.61 24.57
C THR A 54 -7.19 -20.11 24.44
N ALA A 55 -7.06 -19.55 23.25
CA ALA A 55 -7.35 -18.15 22.98
C ALA A 55 -8.18 -18.02 21.71
N ASN A 56 -9.32 -17.32 21.79
CA ASN A 56 -10.27 -17.15 20.68
C ASN A 56 -10.60 -18.47 19.94
N GLY A 57 -10.80 -19.55 20.70
CA GLY A 57 -11.12 -20.88 20.17
C GLY A 57 -9.92 -21.71 19.67
N THR A 58 -8.72 -21.15 19.62
CA THR A 58 -7.49 -21.89 19.25
C THR A 58 -6.78 -22.40 20.49
N SER A 59 -6.55 -23.71 20.59
CA SER A 59 -5.88 -24.35 21.72
C SER A 59 -4.47 -24.82 21.40
N VAL A 60 -3.55 -24.60 22.34
CA VAL A 60 -2.16 -25.08 22.30
C VAL A 60 -1.80 -25.70 23.64
N GLN A 61 -1.07 -26.82 23.63
CA GLN A 61 -0.47 -27.38 24.85
C GLN A 61 0.85 -26.68 25.14
N SER A 62 1.15 -26.48 26.42
CA SER A 62 2.45 -25.96 26.82
C SER A 62 3.56 -26.98 26.54
N SER A 63 4.66 -26.49 26.00
CA SER A 63 5.89 -27.22 25.75
C SER A 63 7.09 -26.38 26.19
N ASN A 64 8.10 -27.01 26.80
CA ASN A 64 9.30 -26.32 27.28
C ASN A 64 8.99 -25.14 28.23
N GLY A 65 8.00 -25.31 29.12
CA GLY A 65 7.60 -24.30 30.09
C GLY A 65 6.84 -23.10 29.50
N GLN A 66 6.34 -23.20 28.26
CA GLN A 66 5.66 -22.10 27.57
C GLN A 66 4.44 -22.58 26.79
N ALA A 67 3.38 -21.78 26.77
CA ALA A 67 2.26 -21.91 25.85
C ALA A 67 2.18 -20.65 24.97
N ILE A 68 2.18 -20.83 23.65
CA ILE A 68 2.24 -19.72 22.67
C ILE A 68 1.09 -19.90 21.68
N VAL A 69 0.19 -18.92 21.61
CA VAL A 69 -0.94 -18.92 20.67
C VAL A 69 -0.95 -17.64 19.85
N ASN A 70 -1.06 -17.79 18.53
CA ASN A 70 -1.20 -16.64 17.63
C ASN A 70 -2.67 -16.20 17.63
N VAL A 71 -2.92 -14.94 17.97
CA VAL A 71 -4.26 -14.34 18.06
C VAL A 71 -4.53 -13.37 16.92
N GLY A 72 -3.58 -13.23 15.99
CA GLY A 72 -3.73 -12.49 14.75
C GLY A 72 -4.08 -11.02 14.97
N LYS A 73 -5.15 -10.58 14.29
CA LYS A 73 -5.67 -9.21 14.30
C LYS A 73 -6.75 -8.97 15.36
N ALA A 74 -7.00 -9.90 16.28
CA ALA A 74 -8.06 -9.74 17.28
C ALA A 74 -7.79 -8.55 18.21
N ASP A 75 -8.76 -7.65 18.36
CA ASP A 75 -8.69 -6.48 19.27
C ASP A 75 -9.09 -6.83 20.70
N LEU A 76 -9.91 -7.88 20.85
CA LEU A 76 -10.22 -8.49 22.13
C LEU A 76 -9.82 -9.96 22.06
N VAL A 77 -9.08 -10.43 23.06
CA VAL A 77 -8.74 -11.84 23.18
C VAL A 77 -9.28 -12.39 24.48
N ASP A 78 -10.19 -13.35 24.33
CA ASP A 78 -10.65 -14.20 25.41
C ASP A 78 -9.71 -15.40 25.51
N TRP A 79 -9.12 -15.62 26.69
CA TRP A 79 -8.19 -16.72 26.90
C TRP A 79 -8.50 -17.53 28.15
N THR A 80 -8.16 -18.82 28.08
CA THR A 80 -8.36 -19.80 29.15
C THR A 80 -7.12 -20.68 29.28
N LEU A 81 -6.58 -20.80 30.49
CA LEU A 81 -5.57 -21.78 30.86
C LEU A 81 -6.26 -22.93 31.60
N LYS A 82 -5.95 -24.18 31.21
CA LYS A 82 -6.48 -25.38 31.86
C LYS A 82 -5.35 -26.34 32.25
N SER A 83 -5.38 -26.85 33.48
CA SER A 83 -4.47 -27.87 34.01
C SER A 83 -5.27 -28.91 34.78
N GLY A 84 -5.52 -30.07 34.16
CA GLY A 84 -6.42 -31.09 34.71
C GLY A 84 -7.83 -30.57 34.97
N ALA A 85 -8.25 -30.58 36.24
CA ALA A 85 -9.55 -30.09 36.69
C ALA A 85 -9.60 -28.57 36.96
N TYR A 86 -8.45 -27.90 36.98
CA TYR A 86 -8.36 -26.47 37.27
C TYR A 86 -8.37 -25.65 35.98
N SER A 87 -9.11 -24.54 35.98
CA SER A 87 -9.15 -23.60 34.86
C SER A 87 -9.15 -22.14 35.34
N PHE A 88 -8.42 -21.30 34.63
CA PHE A 88 -8.43 -19.85 34.81
C PHE A 88 -8.71 -19.18 33.47
N SER A 89 -9.56 -18.15 33.44
CA SER A 89 -9.89 -17.41 32.22
C SER A 89 -9.87 -15.92 32.47
N ASP A 90 -9.43 -15.16 31.47
CA ASP A 90 -9.47 -13.70 31.50
C ASP A 90 -9.56 -13.15 30.07
N LYS A 91 -9.58 -11.82 29.96
CA LYS A 91 -9.65 -11.08 28.70
C LYS A 91 -8.49 -10.10 28.61
N VAL A 92 -8.04 -9.80 27.40
CA VAL A 92 -7.10 -8.72 27.12
C VAL A 92 -7.54 -7.93 25.90
N LEU A 93 -7.54 -6.61 26.03
CA LEU A 93 -7.74 -5.70 24.90
C LEU A 93 -6.39 -5.39 24.27
N ILE A 94 -6.28 -5.61 22.98
CA ILE A 94 -5.12 -5.27 22.17
C ILE A 94 -5.45 -3.97 21.44
N SER A 95 -4.86 -2.87 21.92
CA SER A 95 -4.97 -1.59 21.24
C SER A 95 -3.91 -1.51 20.17
N ARG A 96 -4.27 -1.78 18.92
CA ARG A 96 -3.38 -1.45 17.80
C ARG A 96 -3.47 0.05 17.61
N ARG A 97 -2.34 0.77 17.63
CA ARG A 97 -2.33 2.03 16.90
C ARG A 97 -2.62 1.68 15.45
N ASP A 98 -3.41 2.49 14.78
CA ASP A 98 -3.54 2.41 13.33
C ASP A 98 -2.13 2.30 12.76
N VAL A 99 -1.83 1.13 12.20
CA VAL A 99 -0.46 0.77 11.83
C VAL A 99 -0.12 1.67 10.67
N ALA A 100 0.58 2.76 10.99
CA ALA A 100 1.17 3.69 10.05
C ALA A 100 2.32 2.98 9.33
N GLY A 101 1.98 2.21 8.29
CA GLY A 101 2.94 1.74 7.32
C GLY A 101 3.27 2.89 6.37
N LEU A 102 4.54 3.16 6.11
CA LEU A 102 4.93 4.08 5.07
C LEU A 102 6.10 3.47 4.30
N GLY A 103 6.03 3.53 2.98
CA GLY A 103 7.14 3.16 2.13
C GLY A 103 7.09 3.89 0.81
N ALA A 104 8.17 3.78 0.06
CA ALA A 104 8.25 4.27 -1.30
C ALA A 104 8.84 3.19 -2.19
N PHE A 105 8.40 3.13 -3.44
CA PHE A 105 8.95 2.25 -4.45
C PHE A 105 8.87 2.91 -5.82
N THR A 106 9.65 2.40 -6.77
CA THR A 106 9.65 2.85 -8.15
C THR A 106 9.00 1.78 -9.02
N ILE A 107 8.07 2.19 -9.87
CA ILE A 107 7.47 1.37 -10.92
C ILE A 107 8.15 1.74 -12.23
N ALA A 108 8.84 0.80 -12.86
CA ALA A 108 9.60 1.06 -14.10
C ALA A 108 8.71 1.65 -15.22
N ALA A 109 7.48 1.14 -15.34
CA ALA A 109 6.47 1.67 -16.24
C ALA A 109 5.07 1.61 -15.58
N LEU A 110 4.52 2.76 -15.19
CA LEU A 110 3.16 2.87 -14.66
C LEU A 110 2.19 3.21 -15.80
N PRO A 111 1.33 2.27 -16.24
CA PRO A 111 0.41 2.50 -17.34
C PRO A 111 -0.65 3.54 -16.99
N ILE A 112 -0.95 4.42 -17.94
CA ILE A 112 -1.94 5.51 -17.79
C ILE A 112 -3.10 5.32 -18.76
N SER A 113 -2.80 5.01 -20.02
CA SER A 113 -3.83 4.82 -21.05
C SER A 113 -3.37 3.89 -22.15
N ILE A 114 -4.34 3.26 -22.80
CA ILE A 114 -4.18 2.55 -24.08
C ILE A 114 -4.93 3.35 -25.13
N ILE A 115 -4.29 3.52 -26.28
CA ILE A 115 -4.82 4.25 -27.43
C ILE A 115 -4.94 3.25 -28.56
N TYR A 116 -6.17 2.89 -28.90
CA TYR A 116 -6.44 1.94 -29.97
C TYR A 116 -6.25 2.60 -31.34
N GLU A 117 -5.52 1.94 -32.22
CA GLU A 117 -5.42 2.33 -33.62
C GLU A 117 -6.78 2.06 -34.31
N PRO A 118 -7.28 3.00 -35.15
CA PRO A 118 -8.54 2.79 -35.83
C PRO A 118 -8.45 1.60 -36.81
N PRO A 119 -9.60 0.95 -37.12
CA PRO A 119 -9.67 -0.02 -38.21
C PRO A 119 -9.10 0.58 -39.51
N GLN A 120 -8.22 -0.17 -40.16
CA GLN A 120 -7.51 0.28 -41.34
C GLN A 120 -8.35 0.11 -42.61
N ASN A 121 -8.31 1.10 -43.50
CA ASN A 121 -8.85 0.98 -44.85
C ASN A 121 -7.91 0.10 -45.72
N ALA A 122 -8.32 -0.24 -46.95
CA ALA A 122 -7.50 -1.05 -47.86
C ALA A 122 -6.11 -0.43 -48.15
N GLY A 123 -6.01 0.90 -48.09
CA GLY A 123 -4.76 1.65 -48.25
C GLY A 123 -3.92 1.78 -46.98
N ARG A 124 -4.39 1.30 -45.82
CA ARG A 124 -3.72 1.39 -44.52
C ARG A 124 -3.35 2.82 -44.08
N THR A 125 -4.18 3.81 -44.43
CA THR A 125 -3.90 5.22 -44.19
C THR A 125 -4.65 5.81 -43.00
N ASN A 126 -5.45 5.02 -42.29
CA ASN A 126 -6.26 5.55 -41.19
C ASN A 126 -5.37 5.78 -39.96
N SER A 127 -5.48 6.95 -39.34
CA SER A 127 -4.80 7.28 -38.09
C SER A 127 -5.74 8.01 -37.13
N ALA A 128 -5.43 7.95 -35.84
CA ALA A 128 -6.10 8.71 -34.81
C ALA A 128 -5.11 9.73 -34.22
N ASN A 129 -5.61 10.94 -33.96
CA ASN A 129 -4.88 11.96 -33.20
C ASN A 129 -5.64 12.19 -31.89
N ILE A 130 -4.96 11.98 -30.77
CA ILE A 130 -5.54 12.06 -29.44
C ILE A 130 -4.68 13.00 -28.61
N GLN A 131 -5.34 13.93 -27.93
CA GLN A 131 -4.73 14.75 -26.91
C GLN A 131 -4.90 14.04 -25.57
N LEU A 132 -3.78 13.64 -24.95
CA LEU A 132 -3.80 13.18 -23.58
C LEU A 132 -3.64 14.39 -22.70
N THR A 133 -4.62 14.63 -21.84
CA THR A 133 -4.51 15.59 -20.74
C THR A 133 -4.44 14.79 -19.46
N SER A 134 -3.30 14.83 -18.78
CA SER A 134 -3.13 14.23 -17.46
C SER A 134 -3.39 15.29 -16.41
N GLU A 135 -4.49 15.15 -15.68
CA GLU A 135 -4.78 15.96 -14.48
C GLU A 135 -4.45 15.15 -13.23
N SER A 136 -3.44 15.58 -12.47
CA SER A 136 -3.19 15.05 -11.13
C SER A 136 -3.75 16.02 -10.12
N ALA A 137 -4.76 15.58 -9.35
CA ALA A 137 -5.35 16.33 -8.26
C ALA A 137 -5.00 15.67 -6.92
N VAL A 138 -4.23 16.35 -6.07
CA VAL A 138 -4.11 15.96 -4.65
C VAL A 138 -5.21 16.69 -3.90
N ILE A 139 -6.24 15.98 -3.45
CA ILE A 139 -7.30 16.53 -2.61
C ILE A 139 -6.94 16.21 -1.15
N ASP A 140 -6.55 17.24 -0.40
CA ASP A 140 -6.38 17.12 1.04
C ASP A 140 -7.56 17.79 1.74
N THR A 141 -8.13 17.17 2.78
CA THR A 141 -9.20 17.76 3.60
C THR A 141 -8.61 18.11 4.96
N ILE A 142 -8.22 19.37 5.15
CA ILE A 142 -7.76 19.85 6.45
C ILE A 142 -8.99 20.28 7.24
N SER A 143 -9.68 19.33 7.89
CA SER A 143 -10.74 19.70 8.82
C SER A 143 -10.12 20.28 10.09
N ASN A 144 -9.94 21.60 10.12
CA ASN A 144 -9.72 22.34 11.37
C ASN A 144 -11.03 22.32 12.17
N GLY A 145 -11.22 21.27 12.96
CA GLY A 145 -12.18 21.32 14.05
C GLY A 145 -11.74 22.43 15.02
N ASN A 146 -12.63 23.39 15.28
CA ASN A 146 -12.45 24.56 16.17
C ASN A 146 -12.25 24.19 17.66
N SER A 147 -11.46 23.16 17.98
CA SER A 147 -11.11 22.78 19.35
C SER A 147 -9.69 23.20 19.65
N THR A 148 -9.54 24.17 20.55
CA THR A 148 -8.28 24.83 20.94
C THR A 148 -7.29 23.95 21.72
N THR A 149 -7.37 22.61 21.70
CA THR A 149 -6.45 21.77 22.49
C THR A 149 -6.00 20.46 21.86
N SER A 150 -6.27 20.20 20.59
CA SER A 150 -5.58 19.13 19.88
C SER A 150 -5.55 19.41 18.39
N THR A 151 -4.40 19.84 17.87
CA THR A 151 -4.09 19.67 16.46
C THR A 151 -4.30 18.19 16.12
N PRO A 152 -5.20 17.82 15.19
CA PRO A 152 -5.25 16.45 14.71
C PRO A 152 -3.94 16.16 13.98
N THR A 153 -2.96 15.60 14.69
CA THR A 153 -1.75 15.08 14.09
C THR A 153 -2.11 13.76 13.43
N TRP A 154 -2.42 13.85 12.14
CA TRP A 154 -2.43 12.66 11.30
C TRP A 154 -1.03 12.05 11.38
N ALA A 155 -0.90 10.83 11.93
CA ALA A 155 0.40 10.15 11.99
C ALA A 155 0.97 9.92 10.59
N GLY A 156 0.09 9.76 9.59
CA GLY A 156 0.45 9.77 8.17
C GLY A 156 0.97 11.13 7.66
N GLY A 157 0.53 12.25 8.25
CA GLY A 157 0.92 13.60 7.86
C GLY A 157 2.34 13.94 8.33
N GLU A 158 2.71 13.57 9.56
CA GLU A 158 4.09 13.70 10.02
C GLU A 158 5.05 12.77 9.28
N ALA A 159 4.60 11.55 8.95
CA ALA A 159 5.41 10.59 8.20
C ALA A 159 5.58 11.02 6.73
N ALA A 160 4.52 11.51 6.08
CA ALA A 160 4.56 12.11 4.75
C ALA A 160 5.40 13.41 4.74
N LEU A 161 5.32 14.23 5.78
CA LEU A 161 6.15 15.42 5.95
C LEU A 161 7.62 15.05 6.16
N MET A 162 7.91 13.99 6.92
CA MET A 162 9.27 13.51 7.14
C MET A 162 9.87 12.91 5.86
N VAL A 163 9.09 12.13 5.11
CA VAL A 163 9.52 11.60 3.80
C VAL A 163 9.65 12.72 2.77
N GLY A 164 8.71 13.67 2.72
CA GLY A 164 8.82 14.86 1.89
C GLY A 164 10.10 15.63 2.21
N LYS A 165 10.36 15.95 3.49
CA LYS A 165 11.60 16.62 3.92
C LYS A 165 12.86 15.83 3.60
N LYS A 166 12.84 14.50 3.73
CA LYS A 166 13.96 13.64 3.31
C LYS A 166 14.14 13.69 1.79
N MET A 167 13.07 13.56 1.01
CA MET A 167 13.11 13.65 -0.45
C MET A 167 13.61 15.02 -0.92
N ALA A 168 13.20 16.10 -0.26
CA ALA A 168 13.73 17.43 -0.47
C ALA A 168 15.24 17.53 -0.11
N SER A 169 15.74 16.75 0.86
CA SER A 169 17.18 16.77 1.16
C SER A 169 18.05 16.05 0.13
N ILE A 170 17.48 15.16 -0.70
CA ILE A 170 18.19 14.35 -1.71
C ILE A 170 17.95 14.81 -3.15
N THR A 171 16.92 15.61 -3.39
CA THR A 171 16.62 16.14 -4.73
C THR A 171 17.34 17.48 -4.92
N PRO A 172 18.16 17.66 -5.97
CA PRO A 172 18.80 18.95 -6.24
C PRO A 172 17.74 20.06 -6.33
N GLN A 173 17.96 21.18 -5.64
CA GLN A 173 17.03 22.33 -5.59
C GLN A 173 16.75 22.96 -6.97
N THR A 174 17.53 22.58 -7.98
CA THR A 174 17.41 23.03 -9.37
C THR A 174 16.57 22.08 -10.25
N SER A 175 16.12 20.94 -9.71
CA SER A 175 15.29 20.01 -10.48
C SER A 175 13.88 20.54 -10.66
N ALA A 176 13.24 20.23 -11.80
CA ALA A 176 11.83 20.58 -12.05
C ALA A 176 10.86 19.95 -11.02
N ALA A 177 11.30 18.95 -10.26
CA ALA A 177 10.56 18.34 -9.17
C ALA A 177 10.64 19.12 -7.85
N TRP A 178 11.57 20.08 -7.71
CA TRP A 178 11.76 20.84 -6.47
C TRP A 178 10.52 21.64 -6.03
N PRO A 179 9.85 22.41 -6.91
CA PRO A 179 8.65 23.16 -6.54
C PRO A 179 7.50 22.24 -6.12
N LEU A 180 7.39 21.05 -6.73
CA LEU A 180 6.38 20.04 -6.42
C LEU A 180 6.59 19.44 -5.03
N ILE A 181 7.83 19.02 -4.73
CA ILE A 181 8.19 18.48 -3.42
C ILE A 181 8.02 19.55 -2.34
N ASN A 182 8.49 20.76 -2.59
CA ASN A 182 8.37 21.86 -1.64
C ASN A 182 6.90 22.27 -1.43
N GLY A 183 6.08 22.21 -2.48
CA GLY A 183 4.67 22.52 -2.37
C GLY A 183 3.85 21.48 -1.62
N ALA A 184 4.11 20.19 -1.87
CA ALA A 184 3.54 19.11 -1.06
C ALA A 184 3.97 19.21 0.41
N ILE A 185 5.24 19.54 0.69
CA ILE A 185 5.74 19.73 2.07
C ILE A 185 5.11 20.97 2.73
N SER A 186 4.97 22.07 2.00
CA SER A 186 4.42 23.34 2.49
C SER A 186 2.93 23.20 2.79
N ALA A 187 2.19 22.51 1.91
CA ALA A 187 0.82 22.06 2.12
C ALA A 187 0.67 21.20 3.38
N LEU A 188 1.48 20.14 3.51
CA LEU A 188 1.46 19.25 4.66
C LEU A 188 1.94 19.90 5.97
N SER A 189 2.66 21.02 5.90
CA SER A 189 3.12 21.79 7.07
C SER A 189 2.27 23.02 7.38
N GLY A 190 1.16 23.22 6.67
CA GLY A 190 0.21 24.31 6.92
C GLY A 190 0.75 25.70 6.57
N ARG A 191 1.76 25.81 5.70
CA ARG A 191 2.31 27.09 5.21
C ARG A 191 2.00 27.27 3.74
N PRO A 192 1.02 28.10 3.36
CA PRO A 192 0.67 28.31 1.95
C PRO A 192 1.59 29.36 1.32
N GLU A 193 2.64 28.92 0.63
CA GLU A 193 3.31 29.74 -0.41
C GLU A 193 3.77 28.83 -1.56
N VAL A 194 2.89 28.57 -2.52
CA VAL A 194 3.28 28.02 -3.84
C VAL A 194 2.37 28.57 -4.92
N THR A 195 3.01 29.05 -5.99
CA THR A 195 2.45 29.73 -7.14
C THR A 195 2.18 28.74 -8.27
N ASP A 196 1.10 27.96 -8.19
CA ASP A 196 0.41 27.38 -9.36
C ASP A 196 -0.97 26.88 -8.91
N VAL A 197 -2.01 27.31 -9.63
CA VAL A 197 -3.44 27.37 -9.25
C VAL A 197 -3.82 26.52 -8.03
N VAL A 198 -3.67 27.13 -6.85
CA VAL A 198 -4.16 26.64 -5.57
C VAL A 198 -5.56 27.23 -5.38
N GLU A 199 -6.59 26.44 -5.60
CA GLU A 199 -7.95 26.82 -5.22
C GLU A 199 -8.23 26.27 -3.82
N VAL A 200 -8.25 27.17 -2.83
CA VAL A 200 -8.71 26.83 -1.47
C VAL A 200 -10.22 27.02 -1.46
N ASN A 201 -10.96 25.92 -1.50
CA ASN A 201 -12.43 25.98 -1.36
C ASN A 201 -12.82 26.29 0.10
N ALA A 202 -14.04 26.77 0.30
CA ALA A 202 -14.59 27.11 1.62
C ALA A 202 -14.55 25.96 2.64
N ASP A 203 -14.38 24.72 2.16
CA ASP A 203 -14.25 23.50 2.96
C ASP A 203 -12.81 23.18 3.41
N HIS A 204 -11.87 24.14 3.31
CA HIS A 204 -10.46 23.97 3.71
C HIS A 204 -9.76 22.79 3.02
N THR A 205 -10.17 22.51 1.79
CA THR A 205 -9.53 21.50 0.96
C THR A 205 -8.46 22.13 0.09
N LEU A 206 -7.23 21.64 0.17
CA LEU A 206 -6.19 22.02 -0.78
C LEU A 206 -6.25 21.07 -1.97
N THR A 207 -6.48 21.62 -3.16
CA THR A 207 -6.43 20.86 -4.41
C THR A 207 -5.27 21.35 -5.26
N VAL A 208 -4.20 20.56 -5.37
CA VAL A 208 -3.10 20.84 -6.31
C VAL A 208 -3.44 20.15 -7.62
N LYS A 209 -3.73 20.93 -8.68
CA LYS A 209 -3.98 20.41 -10.03
C LYS A 209 -2.76 20.64 -10.92
N ILE A 210 -2.19 19.55 -11.42
CA ILE A 210 -1.14 19.60 -12.46
C ILE A 210 -1.76 19.07 -13.73
N SER A 211 -1.76 19.88 -14.79
CA SER A 211 -2.24 19.50 -16.13
C SER A 211 -1.06 19.46 -17.08
N ASP A 212 -0.74 18.28 -17.60
CA ASP A 212 0.17 18.12 -18.75
C ASP A 212 -0.64 17.66 -19.96
N SER A 213 -0.39 18.24 -21.14
CA SER A 213 -1.09 17.87 -22.36
C SER A 213 -0.12 17.50 -23.47
N GLN A 214 -0.24 16.28 -24.00
CA GLN A 214 0.56 15.80 -25.12
C GLN A 214 -0.36 15.33 -26.25
N MET A 215 -0.07 15.77 -27.48
CA MET A 215 -0.67 15.16 -28.66
C MET A 215 0.06 13.89 -29.04
N VAL A 216 -0.70 12.81 -29.20
CA VAL A 216 -0.23 11.50 -29.61
C VAL A 216 -0.99 11.09 -30.85
N MET A 217 -0.24 10.76 -31.90
CA MET A 217 -0.80 10.28 -33.15
C MET A 217 -0.43 8.82 -33.35
N THR A 218 -1.41 7.97 -33.65
CA THR A 218 -1.14 6.59 -34.04
C THR A 218 -0.44 6.58 -35.39
N ARG A 219 0.57 5.72 -35.54
CA ARG A 219 1.14 5.50 -36.87
C ARG A 219 0.07 4.82 -37.72
N PRO A 220 -0.05 5.17 -39.01
CA PRO A 220 -0.84 4.34 -39.90
C PRO A 220 -0.21 2.94 -39.99
N HIS A 221 -0.97 1.97 -40.48
CA HIS A 221 -0.54 0.68 -41.07
C HIS A 221 -0.51 -0.59 -40.22
N SER A 222 -0.59 -0.54 -38.89
CA SER A 222 -0.49 -1.77 -38.08
C SER A 222 -1.87 -2.34 -37.74
N GLY A 223 -2.85 -1.47 -37.56
CA GLY A 223 -4.20 -1.84 -37.14
C GLY A 223 -4.29 -2.26 -35.66
N PRO A 224 -5.52 -2.53 -35.19
CA PRO A 224 -5.78 -2.90 -33.79
C PRO A 224 -4.95 -4.10 -33.32
N GLY A 225 -4.46 -4.05 -32.09
CA GLY A 225 -3.61 -5.07 -31.45
C GLY A 225 -2.14 -5.07 -31.87
N HIS A 226 -1.75 -4.23 -32.83
CA HIS A 226 -0.38 -4.12 -33.34
C HIS A 226 0.17 -2.70 -33.23
N GLY A 227 -0.57 -1.70 -33.72
CA GLY A 227 -0.17 -0.29 -33.63
C GLY A 227 -0.86 0.48 -32.52
N ASP A 228 -1.61 -0.21 -31.67
CA ASP A 228 -2.12 0.32 -30.42
C ASP A 228 -0.96 0.89 -29.60
N LEU A 229 -1.15 2.09 -29.07
CA LEU A 229 -0.15 2.80 -28.29
C LEU A 229 -0.45 2.66 -26.81
N ILE A 230 0.57 2.33 -26.02
CA ILE A 230 0.48 2.29 -24.56
C ILE A 230 1.24 3.50 -24.03
N ALA A 231 0.50 4.37 -23.33
CA ALA A 231 1.03 5.54 -22.65
C ALA A 231 1.28 5.21 -21.17
N PHE A 232 2.49 5.46 -20.69
CA PHE A 232 2.91 5.14 -19.33
C PHE A 232 3.94 6.13 -18.79
N TYR A 233 3.99 6.29 -17.47
CA TYR A 233 5.04 7.03 -16.80
C TYR A 233 6.25 6.14 -16.57
N LYS A 234 7.43 6.61 -16.99
CA LYS A 234 8.71 5.94 -16.74
C LYS A 234 9.22 6.22 -15.33
N ASP A 235 9.72 5.17 -14.68
CA ASP A 235 10.33 5.24 -13.35
C ASP A 235 9.45 6.01 -12.34
N ALA A 236 8.15 5.73 -12.35
CA ALA A 236 7.18 6.39 -11.50
C ALA A 236 7.46 6.10 -10.02
N ARG A 237 7.75 7.13 -9.23
CA ARG A 237 8.01 6.98 -7.79
C ARG A 237 6.72 7.14 -7.03
N VAL A 238 6.36 6.11 -6.28
CA VAL A 238 5.10 6.03 -5.55
C VAL A 238 5.41 5.92 -4.06
N ILE A 239 4.76 6.75 -3.25
CA ILE A 239 4.65 6.52 -1.81
C ILE A 239 3.40 5.72 -1.54
N TRP A 240 3.49 4.74 -0.67
CA TRP A 240 2.34 4.10 -0.07
C TRP A 240 2.31 4.41 1.42
N GLY A 241 1.14 4.81 1.91
CA GLY A 241 0.84 4.96 3.33
C GLY A 241 -0.30 4.02 3.71
N MET A 242 -0.24 3.41 4.88
CA MET A 242 -1.36 2.70 5.49
C MET A 242 -1.79 3.46 6.73
N ASP A 243 -3.06 3.82 6.83
CA ASP A 243 -3.65 4.40 8.03
C ASP A 243 -5.05 3.81 8.25
N ALA A 244 -5.37 3.42 9.48
CA ALA A 244 -6.61 2.72 9.83
C ALA A 244 -6.98 1.55 8.89
N GLY A 245 -5.96 0.81 8.41
CA GLY A 245 -6.14 -0.30 7.46
C GLY A 245 -6.43 0.12 6.01
N LYS A 246 -6.52 1.41 5.72
CA LYS A 246 -6.62 1.96 4.37
C LYS A 246 -5.23 2.21 3.81
N VAL A 247 -4.94 1.63 2.63
CA VAL A 247 -3.70 1.92 1.88
C VAL A 247 -3.99 3.05 0.90
N THR A 248 -3.19 4.10 0.96
CA THR A 248 -3.19 5.21 0.00
C THR A 248 -1.90 5.14 -0.79
N LEU A 249 -2.00 5.18 -2.12
CA LEU A 249 -0.88 5.31 -3.03
C LEU A 249 -0.87 6.72 -3.60
N THR A 250 0.28 7.39 -3.53
CA THR A 250 0.47 8.72 -4.07
C THR A 250 1.66 8.71 -5.01
N LEU A 251 1.42 9.06 -6.28
CA LEU A 251 2.48 9.31 -7.25
C LEU A 251 3.22 10.59 -6.84
N LEU A 252 4.53 10.49 -6.63
CA LEU A 252 5.37 11.64 -6.29
C LEU A 252 5.89 12.35 -7.53
N ASP A 253 6.56 11.57 -8.38
CA ASP A 253 7.19 12.03 -9.59
C ASP A 253 7.29 10.86 -10.59
N HIS A 254 7.72 11.21 -11.80
CA HIS A 254 8.11 10.26 -12.82
C HIS A 254 9.16 10.89 -13.74
N HIS A 255 9.93 10.06 -14.44
CA HIS A 255 10.99 10.51 -15.35
C HIS A 255 10.45 10.99 -16.71
N GLY A 256 9.16 10.79 -16.99
CA GLY A 256 8.48 11.35 -18.15
C GLY A 256 7.34 10.45 -18.64
N LEU A 257 6.46 11.02 -19.47
CA LEU A 257 5.47 10.25 -20.22
C LEU A 257 6.16 9.59 -21.42
N SER A 258 5.92 8.30 -21.61
CA SER A 258 6.38 7.55 -22.77
C SER A 258 5.21 6.86 -23.44
N VAL A 259 5.26 6.85 -24.77
CA VAL A 259 4.22 6.26 -25.61
C VAL A 259 4.90 5.33 -26.59
N LEU A 260 4.59 4.04 -26.50
CA LEU A 260 5.16 3.00 -27.37
C LEU A 260 4.04 2.21 -28.01
N SER A 261 4.22 1.83 -29.28
CA SER A 261 3.29 0.89 -29.93
C SER A 261 3.53 -0.53 -29.44
N VAL A 262 2.50 -1.37 -29.50
CA VAL A 262 2.61 -2.81 -29.21
C VAL A 262 3.70 -3.46 -30.08
N ASP A 263 3.77 -3.14 -31.37
CA ASP A 263 4.83 -3.64 -32.25
C ASP A 263 6.24 -3.21 -31.79
N GLN A 264 6.40 -1.99 -31.26
CA GLN A 264 7.68 -1.55 -30.70
C GLN A 264 8.02 -2.34 -29.42
N LEU A 265 7.04 -2.59 -28.54
CA LEU A 265 7.25 -3.40 -27.34
C LEU A 265 7.66 -4.83 -27.70
N ARG A 266 7.03 -5.43 -28.72
CA ARG A 266 7.42 -6.75 -29.25
C ARG A 266 8.82 -6.74 -29.85
N THR A 267 9.17 -5.68 -30.58
CA THR A 267 10.52 -5.50 -31.13
C THR A 267 11.57 -5.42 -30.02
N ASP A 268 11.29 -4.67 -28.95
CA ASP A 268 12.17 -4.56 -27.80
C ASP A 268 12.33 -5.90 -27.05
N ILE A 269 11.25 -6.68 -26.89
CA ILE A 269 11.32 -8.05 -26.33
C ILE A 269 12.21 -8.95 -27.19
N ALA A 270 12.05 -8.91 -28.51
CA ALA A 270 12.87 -9.71 -29.43
C ALA A 270 14.35 -9.29 -29.36
N ALA A 271 14.63 -7.99 -29.29
CA ALA A 271 15.99 -7.48 -29.14
C ALA A 271 16.64 -7.98 -27.84
N LEU A 272 15.97 -7.88 -26.70
CA LEU A 272 16.47 -8.37 -25.40
C LEU A 272 16.67 -9.90 -25.40
N SER A 273 15.74 -10.64 -26.02
CA SER A 273 15.85 -12.11 -26.13
C SER A 273 17.07 -12.56 -26.94
N ASN A 274 17.51 -11.71 -27.88
CA ASN A 274 18.70 -11.94 -28.69
C ASN A 274 19.99 -11.34 -28.07
N GLY A 275 19.94 -10.87 -26.81
CA GLY A 275 21.08 -10.26 -26.12
C GLY A 275 21.37 -8.80 -26.52
N GLY A 276 20.47 -8.16 -27.27
CA GLY A 276 20.53 -6.74 -27.60
C GLY A 276 19.98 -5.84 -26.49
N LEU A 277 19.85 -4.54 -26.79
CA LEU A 277 19.27 -3.55 -25.88
C LEU A 277 17.89 -3.12 -26.40
N ALA A 278 16.90 -3.06 -25.51
CA ALA A 278 15.60 -2.46 -25.81
C ALA A 278 15.70 -0.94 -25.99
N GLN A 279 15.03 -0.39 -26.99
CA GLN A 279 15.00 1.07 -27.19
C GLN A 279 14.28 1.79 -26.05
N SER A 280 13.23 1.16 -25.50
CA SER A 280 12.49 1.65 -24.33
C SER A 280 13.32 1.66 -23.04
N ARG A 281 14.42 0.86 -22.99
CA ARG A 281 15.21 0.54 -21.79
C ARG A 281 14.42 -0.16 -20.67
N LEU A 282 13.29 -0.75 -21.00
CA LEU A 282 12.50 -1.57 -20.08
C LEU A 282 12.96 -3.03 -20.14
N ASP A 283 12.79 -3.77 -19.05
CA ASP A 283 13.06 -5.21 -19.02
C ASP A 283 11.93 -6.02 -19.68
N VAL A 284 12.21 -7.30 -19.97
CA VAL A 284 11.29 -8.19 -20.70
C VAL A 284 9.96 -8.37 -19.96
N ASP A 285 9.95 -8.45 -18.63
CA ASP A 285 8.74 -8.73 -17.87
C ASP A 285 7.84 -7.49 -17.78
N THR A 286 8.45 -6.31 -17.63
CA THR A 286 7.73 -5.03 -17.75
C THR A 286 7.12 -4.88 -19.15
N LEU A 287 7.87 -5.15 -20.21
CA LEU A 287 7.37 -5.08 -21.59
C LEU A 287 6.20 -6.03 -21.85
N LYS A 288 6.29 -7.29 -21.36
CA LYS A 288 5.19 -8.26 -21.45
C LYS A 288 3.97 -7.81 -20.67
N SER A 289 4.17 -7.26 -19.48
CA SER A 289 3.08 -6.76 -18.62
C SER A 289 2.34 -5.61 -19.30
N LEU A 290 3.06 -4.70 -19.96
CA LEU A 290 2.44 -3.61 -20.74
C LEU A 290 1.60 -4.15 -21.90
N ILE A 291 2.12 -5.11 -22.68
CA ILE A 291 1.37 -5.74 -23.78
C ILE A 291 0.12 -6.46 -23.26
N ALA A 292 0.19 -7.08 -22.09
CA ALA A 292 -0.94 -7.80 -21.49
C ALA A 292 -2.12 -6.91 -21.07
N LEU A 293 -1.91 -5.59 -20.99
CA LEU A 293 -3.00 -4.64 -20.71
C LEU A 293 -3.94 -4.45 -21.91
N ASP A 294 -3.44 -4.69 -23.12
CA ASP A 294 -4.23 -4.59 -24.35
C ASP A 294 -4.79 -5.97 -24.74
N PRO A 295 -6.13 -6.16 -24.64
CA PRO A 295 -6.76 -7.44 -24.97
C PRO A 295 -6.64 -7.83 -26.44
N MET A 296 -6.41 -6.88 -27.35
CA MET A 296 -6.24 -7.16 -28.78
C MET A 296 -4.79 -7.55 -29.11
N ALA A 297 -3.82 -7.07 -28.33
CA ALA A 297 -2.41 -7.44 -28.45
C ALA A 297 -2.04 -8.70 -27.68
N SER A 298 -2.71 -8.97 -26.56
CA SER A 298 -2.51 -10.18 -25.80
C SER A 298 -3.25 -11.31 -26.53
N ASN A 299 -2.52 -12.23 -27.17
CA ASN A 299 -3.09 -13.47 -27.73
C ASN A 299 -3.67 -14.41 -26.63
N SER A 300 -3.82 -13.91 -25.41
CA SER A 300 -4.37 -14.59 -24.26
C SER A 300 -5.74 -13.99 -23.97
N PRO A 301 -6.83 -14.78 -23.89
CA PRO A 301 -8.08 -14.27 -23.34
C PRO A 301 -7.79 -13.67 -21.96
N LEU A 302 -8.22 -12.43 -21.73
CA LEU A 302 -8.07 -11.74 -20.44
C LEU A 302 -8.47 -12.70 -19.31
N LYS A 303 -7.48 -13.19 -18.55
CA LYS A 303 -7.78 -13.74 -17.23
C LYS A 303 -8.13 -12.53 -16.38
N ALA A 304 -9.39 -12.43 -15.97
CA ALA A 304 -9.93 -11.33 -15.17
C ALA A 304 -9.11 -11.03 -13.89
N ASP A 305 -8.25 -11.97 -13.46
CA ASP A 305 -7.41 -11.85 -12.26
C ASP A 305 -6.05 -11.15 -12.48
N THR A 306 -5.71 -10.67 -13.68
CA THR A 306 -4.40 -10.05 -13.98
C THR A 306 -4.42 -8.51 -14.04
N ILE A 307 -5.52 -7.87 -13.63
CA ILE A 307 -5.54 -6.41 -13.41
C ILE A 307 -4.95 -6.15 -12.03
N LEU A 308 -3.70 -5.68 -12.00
CA LEU A 308 -2.98 -5.34 -10.77
C LEU A 308 -2.99 -6.49 -9.76
N SER A 309 -2.27 -7.57 -10.05
CA SER A 309 -1.64 -8.30 -8.95
C SER A 309 -0.62 -7.35 -8.32
N VAL A 310 -1.08 -6.45 -7.44
CA VAL A 310 -0.28 -6.00 -6.30
C VAL A 310 0.36 -7.29 -5.80
N PRO A 311 1.70 -7.39 -5.68
CA PRO A 311 2.32 -8.61 -5.19
C PRO A 311 1.57 -8.98 -3.91
N THR A 312 0.74 -10.02 -4.00
CA THR A 312 0.06 -10.54 -2.82
C THR A 312 1.20 -10.90 -1.92
N LEU A 313 1.36 -10.17 -0.82
CA LEU A 313 2.24 -10.55 0.25
C LEU A 313 1.79 -11.95 0.63
N SER A 314 2.48 -12.95 0.08
CA SER A 314 2.09 -14.33 0.18
C SER A 314 2.06 -14.64 1.67
N PRO A 315 0.94 -15.11 2.25
CA PRO A 315 0.97 -15.61 3.60
C PRO A 315 2.04 -16.69 3.62
N SER A 316 3.07 -16.48 4.44
CA SER A 316 4.22 -17.35 4.58
C SER A 316 3.78 -18.81 4.58
N ARG A 317 4.11 -19.52 3.50
CA ARG A 317 3.94 -20.96 3.37
C ARG A 317 4.91 -21.59 4.37
N PHE A 318 4.43 -21.79 5.60
CA PHE A 318 5.05 -22.76 6.51
C PHE A 318 4.76 -24.14 5.95
N GLU A 319 5.60 -24.56 5.01
CA GLU A 319 5.70 -25.94 4.58
C GLU A 319 6.34 -26.70 5.74
N LYS A 320 5.52 -27.46 6.45
CA LYS A 320 5.93 -28.36 7.51
C LYS A 320 6.73 -29.49 6.85
N ASP A 321 8.05 -29.47 7.01
CA ASP A 321 8.92 -30.61 6.73
C ASP A 321 8.43 -31.79 7.57
N LYS A 322 7.64 -32.66 6.93
CA LYS A 322 7.42 -34.03 7.36
C LYS A 322 8.46 -34.84 6.61
N ASP A 323 9.64 -34.99 7.21
CA ASP A 323 10.47 -36.19 7.13
C ASP A 323 11.76 -35.94 7.90
N SER A 324 11.78 -36.34 9.17
CA SER A 324 13.01 -36.66 9.90
C SER A 324 12.64 -37.75 10.91
N PRO A 325 13.30 -38.92 10.86
CA PRO A 325 12.95 -40.06 11.69
C PRO A 325 13.53 -39.87 13.09
N LEU A 326 12.68 -40.08 14.10
CA LEU A 326 12.96 -40.81 15.36
C LEU A 326 11.62 -41.11 16.04
#